data_AF-A0AAV7WL01-F1
#
_entry.id   AF-A0AAV7WL01-F1
#
_cell.length_a   1.000
_cell.length_b   1.000
_cell.length_c   1.000
_cell.angle_alpha   90.00
_cell.angle_beta   90.00
_cell.angle_gamma   90.00
#
_symmetry.space_group_name_H-M   'P 1'
#
loop_
_entity.id
_entity.type
_entity.pdbx_description
1 polymer ?
#
loop_
_entity_poly.entity_id
_entity_poly.type
_entity_poly.pdbx_seq_one_letter_code
_entity_poly.pdbx_strand_id
1 'polypeptide(L)'
;MKAHLKEILHSAQIWGALGKWKGRWAKKRDKEKGASPESSQAKASPDTRSVKMLPMRETTGGVLVHVPWSWGDILSFTNDYPRLREKPIEWYQQTDRFVKLVKCLWEDLNTLFEIIVPPDLWLECKRGVDWPTQEPARDKVTGAPSEEVMKYYHKVIEFFKQKVSSKVTHWQKIDRTSQEAKVSIHAYYERLLKVFKHYSGTENIERKDMNHLVFRFVEGLRPEISQMIVSQMIKNHLICWQEKPIDEVLQYAKYCSDEIELKQRKLKEKVIGDAD
;
A
#
# COMPACT_ATOMS: atom_id res chain seq x y z
N MET A 1 -40.16 11.69 3.58
CA MET A 1 -39.69 12.94 4.23
C MET A 1 -39.34 12.79 5.71
N LYS A 2 -40.22 12.26 6.58
CA LYS A 2 -39.91 12.10 8.04
C LYS A 2 -38.77 11.11 8.36
N ALA A 3 -38.52 10.12 7.50
CA ALA A 3 -37.43 9.16 7.68
C ALA A 3 -36.03 9.77 7.44
N HIS A 4 -35.90 10.64 6.44
CA HIS A 4 -34.62 11.24 6.06
C HIS A 4 -34.14 12.33 7.04
N LEU A 5 -35.08 13.03 7.68
CA LEU A 5 -34.78 13.95 8.78
C LEU A 5 -34.24 13.25 10.04
N LYS A 6 -34.63 11.99 10.29
CA LYS A 6 -34.09 11.19 11.39
C LYS A 6 -32.63 10.80 11.16
N GLU A 7 -32.24 10.48 9.94
CA GLU A 7 -30.83 10.18 9.58
C GLU A 7 -29.90 11.39 9.75
N ILE A 8 -30.38 12.58 9.37
CA ILE A 8 -29.63 13.83 9.51
C ILE A 8 -29.41 14.18 10.99
N LEU A 9 -30.44 14.01 11.82
CA LEU A 9 -30.34 14.24 13.28
C LEU A 9 -29.43 13.22 13.98
N HIS A 10 -29.47 11.96 13.56
CA HIS A 10 -28.61 10.90 14.12
C HIS A 10 -27.12 11.14 13.74
N SER A 11 -26.88 11.62 12.52
CA SER A 11 -25.54 12.00 12.05
C SER A 11 -24.99 13.18 12.86
N ALA A 12 -25.80 14.22 13.10
CA ALA A 12 -25.40 15.39 13.88
C ALA A 12 -25.02 15.06 15.35
N GLN A 13 -25.70 14.09 15.97
CA GLN A 13 -25.34 13.61 17.32
C GLN A 13 -23.99 12.87 17.36
N ILE A 14 -23.67 12.10 16.31
CA ILE A 14 -22.38 11.41 16.16
C ILE A 14 -21.23 12.44 16.03
N TRP A 15 -21.44 13.52 15.27
CA TRP A 15 -20.45 14.60 15.12
C TRP A 15 -20.22 15.39 16.42
N GLY A 16 -21.26 15.61 17.23
CA GLY A 16 -21.12 16.25 18.55
C GLY A 16 -20.29 15.44 19.56
N ALA A 17 -20.34 14.10 19.48
CA ALA A 17 -19.56 13.22 20.34
C ALA A 17 -18.07 13.14 19.90
N LEU A 18 -17.80 13.14 18.59
CA LEU A 18 -16.44 13.12 18.01
C LEU A 18 -15.64 14.41 18.30
N GLY A 19 -16.31 15.56 18.35
CA GLY A 19 -15.68 16.84 18.70
C GLY A 19 -15.13 16.88 20.14
N LYS A 20 -15.84 16.28 21.10
CA LYS A 20 -15.41 16.20 22.51
C LYS A 20 -14.24 15.24 22.73
N TRP A 21 -14.08 14.23 21.86
CA TRP A 21 -13.01 13.23 21.96
C TRP A 21 -11.67 13.76 21.43
N LYS A 22 -11.66 14.56 20.35
CA LYS A 22 -10.44 15.15 19.76
C LYS A 22 -9.75 16.17 20.69
N GLY A 23 -10.49 16.90 21.52
CA GLY A 23 -9.94 17.89 22.45
C GLY A 23 -9.03 17.32 23.55
N ARG A 24 -9.19 16.04 23.94
CA ARG A 24 -8.34 15.40 24.97
C ARG A 24 -6.98 14.92 24.47
N TRP A 25 -6.81 14.69 23.16
CA TRP A 25 -5.57 14.15 22.59
C TRP A 25 -4.58 15.22 22.12
N ALA A 26 -5.04 16.46 21.88
CA ALA A 26 -4.17 17.57 21.50
C ALA A 26 -3.17 17.94 22.61
N LYS A 27 -3.56 17.83 23.89
CA LYS A 27 -2.69 18.14 25.04
C LYS A 27 -1.53 17.16 25.28
N LYS A 28 -1.52 15.99 24.63
CA LYS A 28 -0.45 14.99 24.79
C LYS A 28 0.70 15.17 23.78
N ARG A 29 0.52 16.02 22.77
CA ARG A 29 1.39 16.12 21.59
C ARG A 29 2.57 17.10 21.74
N ASP A 30 2.54 17.95 22.76
CA ASP A 30 3.58 18.98 22.98
C ASP A 30 4.78 18.50 23.82
N LYS A 31 4.82 17.21 24.21
CA LYS A 31 5.86 16.69 25.13
C LYS A 31 6.96 15.83 24.49
N GLU A 32 6.91 15.53 23.19
CA GLU A 32 7.82 14.55 22.55
C GLU A 32 8.44 15.06 21.24
N LYS A 33 9.12 16.21 21.28
CA LYS A 33 10.06 16.60 20.21
C LYS A 33 11.36 17.12 20.79
N GLY A 34 12.37 16.26 20.80
CA GLY A 34 13.76 16.63 21.07
C GLY A 34 14.71 15.59 20.48
N ALA A 35 15.68 16.10 19.70
CA ALA A 35 16.91 15.47 19.22
C ALA A 35 16.87 14.60 17.94
N SER A 36 17.35 15.21 16.85
CA SER A 36 18.24 14.61 15.84
C SER A 36 19.68 15.08 16.16
N PRO A 37 20.76 14.40 15.72
CA PRO A 37 21.37 14.83 14.46
C PRO A 37 22.04 13.74 13.58
N GLU A 38 22.41 14.22 12.39
CA GLU A 38 23.05 13.68 11.19
C GLU A 38 24.31 12.79 11.32
N SER A 39 24.55 11.95 10.29
CA SER A 39 25.74 11.97 9.39
C SER A 39 25.62 10.85 8.33
N SER A 40 25.61 11.13 7.02
CA SER A 40 26.73 11.28 6.07
C SER A 40 27.19 9.98 5.37
N GLN A 41 26.78 9.88 4.10
CA GLN A 41 27.45 9.33 2.90
C GLN A 41 28.37 8.09 2.97
N ALA A 42 28.06 7.10 2.13
CA ALA A 42 28.95 6.66 1.06
C ALA A 42 28.15 5.97 -0.07
N LYS A 43 28.32 6.46 -1.31
CA LYS A 43 27.86 5.80 -2.54
C LYS A 43 28.87 4.72 -2.90
N ALA A 44 28.44 3.45 -2.95
CA ALA A 44 29.17 2.38 -3.60
C ALA A 44 28.44 1.98 -4.88
N SER A 45 29.16 1.98 -6.00
CA SER A 45 28.72 1.44 -7.29
C SER A 45 28.41 -0.05 -7.15
N PRO A 46 27.37 -0.59 -7.82
CA PRO A 46 27.13 -2.02 -7.80
C PRO A 46 28.08 -2.68 -8.81
N ASP A 47 29.06 -3.40 -8.26
CA ASP A 47 29.81 -4.44 -8.97
C ASP A 47 28.80 -5.40 -9.61
N THR A 48 28.80 -5.47 -10.94
CA THR A 48 28.12 -6.52 -11.71
C THR A 48 28.87 -7.83 -11.51
N ARG A 49 28.73 -8.46 -10.33
CA ARG A 49 29.08 -9.87 -10.16
C ARG A 49 28.07 -10.68 -10.96
N SER A 50 28.57 -11.40 -11.97
CA SER A 50 27.77 -12.36 -12.72
C SER A 50 27.19 -13.37 -11.72
N VAL A 51 25.88 -13.30 -11.48
CA VAL A 51 25.17 -14.31 -10.71
C VAL A 51 25.28 -15.61 -11.50
N LYS A 52 26.07 -16.57 -11.02
CA LYS A 52 26.09 -17.93 -11.58
C LYS A 52 24.76 -18.56 -11.24
N MET A 53 23.84 -18.44 -12.18
CA MET A 53 22.48 -18.87 -12.01
C MET A 53 22.32 -20.32 -12.49
N LEU A 54 22.05 -21.22 -11.51
CA LEU A 54 20.97 -22.24 -11.56
C LEU A 54 21.35 -23.73 -11.83
N PRO A 55 20.48 -24.69 -11.43
CA PRO A 55 20.81 -26.08 -11.14
C PRO A 55 20.87 -26.96 -12.39
N MET A 56 20.22 -26.60 -13.50
CA MET A 56 20.40 -27.31 -14.76
C MET A 56 21.60 -26.75 -15.51
N ARG A 57 22.65 -27.54 -15.67
CA ARG A 57 23.83 -27.20 -16.48
C ARG A 57 23.88 -28.03 -17.75
N GLU A 58 24.03 -27.39 -18.89
CA GLU A 58 24.53 -28.08 -20.08
C GLU A 58 25.99 -28.44 -19.85
N THR A 59 26.28 -29.73 -19.88
CA THR A 59 27.66 -30.23 -19.91
C THR A 59 28.27 -29.97 -21.28
N THR A 60 29.61 -30.08 -21.38
CA THR A 60 30.38 -29.90 -22.62
C THR A 60 29.98 -30.85 -23.76
N GLY A 61 29.06 -31.78 -23.53
CA GLY A 61 28.45 -32.68 -24.52
C GLY A 61 26.94 -32.48 -24.75
N GLY A 62 26.34 -31.38 -24.30
CA GLY A 62 24.92 -31.05 -24.53
C GLY A 62 23.93 -31.81 -23.63
N VAL A 63 24.40 -32.52 -22.61
CA VAL A 63 23.54 -33.19 -21.61
C VAL A 63 23.23 -32.21 -20.50
N LEU A 64 21.94 -32.00 -20.22
CA LEU A 64 21.45 -31.24 -19.08
C LEU A 64 21.60 -32.07 -17.80
N VAL A 65 22.40 -31.58 -16.86
CA VAL A 65 22.64 -32.20 -15.54
C VAL A 65 22.06 -31.31 -14.46
N HIS A 66 21.27 -31.90 -13.56
CA HIS A 66 20.77 -31.22 -12.37
C HIS A 66 21.87 -31.17 -11.29
N VAL A 67 22.06 -29.98 -10.72
CA VAL A 67 23.05 -29.63 -9.72
C VAL A 67 22.30 -28.99 -8.56
N PRO A 68 22.22 -29.65 -7.39
CA PRO A 68 21.57 -29.07 -6.21
C PRO A 68 22.17 -27.71 -5.84
N TRP A 69 21.36 -26.87 -5.20
CA TRP A 69 21.83 -25.56 -4.78
C TRP A 69 22.93 -25.67 -3.74
N SER A 70 23.98 -24.86 -3.91
CA SER A 70 24.96 -24.70 -2.85
C SER A 70 24.44 -23.72 -1.79
N TRP A 71 24.93 -23.86 -0.57
CA TRP A 71 24.66 -22.89 0.50
C TRP A 71 25.09 -21.47 0.12
N GLY A 72 26.14 -21.31 -0.68
CA GLY A 72 26.58 -20.01 -1.19
C GLY A 72 25.54 -19.36 -2.12
N ASP A 73 24.92 -20.16 -2.98
CA ASP A 73 23.85 -19.69 -3.88
C ASP A 73 22.62 -19.26 -3.08
N ILE A 74 22.24 -20.05 -2.07
CA ILE A 74 21.14 -19.75 -1.15
C ILE A 74 21.37 -18.43 -0.39
N LEU A 75 22.57 -18.24 0.16
CA LEU A 75 22.92 -17.04 0.92
C LEU A 75 22.98 -15.79 0.03
N SER A 76 23.57 -15.91 -1.16
CA SER A 76 23.59 -14.81 -2.14
C SER A 76 22.18 -14.43 -2.58
N PHE A 77 21.31 -15.42 -2.75
CA PHE A 77 19.96 -15.22 -3.24
C PHE A 77 19.04 -14.59 -2.18
N THR A 78 19.17 -15.01 -0.91
CA THR A 78 18.29 -14.55 0.18
C THR A 78 18.54 -13.12 0.63
N ASN A 79 19.78 -12.64 0.59
CA ASN A 79 20.12 -11.30 1.06
C ASN A 79 19.43 -10.19 0.26
N ASP A 80 19.28 -10.39 -1.05
CA ASP A 80 18.69 -9.42 -1.97
C ASP A 80 17.24 -9.79 -2.36
N TYR A 81 16.68 -10.87 -1.79
CA TYR A 81 15.32 -11.28 -2.11
C TYR A 81 14.30 -10.35 -1.43
N PRO A 82 13.29 -9.83 -2.15
CA PRO A 82 12.21 -9.06 -1.55
C PRO A 82 11.52 -9.90 -0.48
N ARG A 83 11.07 -9.28 0.60
CA ARG A 83 10.32 -10.00 1.64
C ARG A 83 8.85 -10.08 1.25
N LEU A 84 8.28 -11.30 1.26
CA LEU A 84 6.89 -11.55 0.84
C LEU A 84 5.87 -10.61 1.48
N ARG A 85 5.97 -10.36 2.79
CA ARG A 85 5.03 -9.49 3.54
C ARG A 85 5.23 -7.99 3.26
N GLU A 86 6.45 -7.57 2.96
CA GLU A 86 6.79 -6.14 2.80
C GLU A 86 6.59 -5.69 1.36
N LYS A 87 6.97 -6.55 0.41
CA LYS A 87 6.99 -6.26 -1.02
C LYS A 87 6.43 -7.45 -1.83
N PRO A 88 5.14 -7.78 -1.68
CA PRO A 88 4.55 -8.96 -2.30
C PRO A 88 4.64 -8.93 -3.83
N ILE A 89 4.45 -7.77 -4.46
CA ILE A 89 4.50 -7.62 -5.92
C ILE A 89 5.91 -7.90 -6.46
N GLU A 90 6.94 -7.27 -5.89
CA GLU A 90 8.34 -7.52 -6.26
C GLU A 90 8.71 -8.99 -6.00
N TRP A 91 8.23 -9.57 -4.89
CA TRP A 91 8.39 -11.00 -4.58
C TRP A 91 7.80 -11.89 -5.66
N TYR A 92 6.54 -11.67 -6.10
CA TYR A 92 5.93 -12.50 -7.16
C TYR A 92 6.69 -12.42 -8.47
N GLN A 93 7.09 -11.21 -8.87
CA GLN A 93 7.81 -11.00 -10.12
C GLN A 93 9.18 -11.68 -10.10
N GLN A 94 9.89 -11.57 -8.98
CA GLN A 94 11.21 -12.18 -8.81
C GLN A 94 11.12 -13.71 -8.74
N THR A 95 10.13 -14.26 -8.02
CA THR A 95 9.89 -15.71 -7.94
C THR A 95 9.55 -16.28 -9.30
N ASP A 96 8.66 -15.62 -10.05
CA ASP A 96 8.25 -16.08 -11.38
C ASP A 96 9.37 -16.03 -12.40
N ARG A 97 10.14 -14.94 -12.41
CA ARG A 97 11.34 -14.82 -13.24
C ARG A 97 12.36 -15.89 -12.90
N PHE A 98 12.58 -16.14 -11.61
CA PHE A 98 13.50 -17.16 -11.14
C PHE A 98 13.07 -18.53 -11.67
N VAL A 99 11.88 -19.02 -11.28
CA VAL A 99 11.40 -20.37 -11.64
C VAL A 99 11.48 -20.64 -13.15
N LYS A 100 11.14 -19.65 -13.99
CA LYS A 100 11.22 -19.75 -15.45
C LYS A 100 12.65 -19.84 -15.98
N LEU A 101 13.59 -19.08 -15.43
CA LEU A 101 15.00 -19.10 -15.84
C LEU A 101 15.71 -20.38 -15.36
N VAL A 102 15.37 -20.85 -14.16
CA VAL A 102 15.97 -22.02 -13.51
C VAL A 102 15.51 -23.32 -14.13
N LYS A 103 14.25 -23.35 -14.58
CA LYS A 103 13.49 -24.59 -14.78
C LYS A 103 13.52 -25.45 -13.51
N CYS A 104 13.12 -24.86 -12.38
CA CYS A 104 13.12 -25.50 -11.06
C CYS A 104 12.38 -26.84 -11.10
N LEU A 105 13.02 -27.92 -10.63
CA LEU A 105 12.34 -29.17 -10.34
C LEU A 105 11.54 -29.08 -9.04
N TRP A 106 10.79 -30.13 -8.72
CA TRP A 106 9.99 -30.21 -7.49
C TRP A 106 10.81 -29.96 -6.21
N GLU A 107 11.99 -30.56 -6.12
CA GLU A 107 12.91 -30.39 -4.98
C GLU A 107 13.45 -28.96 -4.89
N ASP A 108 13.75 -28.34 -6.02
CA ASP A 108 14.20 -26.95 -6.09
C ASP A 108 13.09 -26.01 -5.61
N LEU A 109 11.82 -26.25 -5.99
CA LEU A 109 10.69 -25.44 -5.53
C LEU A 109 10.44 -25.59 -4.03
N ASN A 110 10.55 -26.79 -3.47
CA ASN A 110 10.44 -27.00 -2.03
C ASN A 110 11.54 -26.22 -1.29
N THR A 111 12.78 -26.37 -1.74
CA THR A 111 13.93 -25.66 -1.17
C THR A 111 13.75 -24.15 -1.30
N LEU A 112 13.32 -23.66 -2.46
CA LEU A 112 13.02 -22.26 -2.72
C LEU A 112 12.06 -21.69 -1.68
N PHE A 113 10.87 -22.30 -1.57
CA PHE A 113 9.81 -21.78 -0.72
C PHE A 113 10.15 -21.89 0.77
N GLU A 114 10.86 -22.94 1.19
CA GLU A 114 11.35 -23.06 2.58
C GLU A 114 12.33 -21.94 2.96
N ILE A 115 13.04 -21.39 1.98
CA ILE A 115 14.01 -20.32 2.17
C ILE A 115 13.37 -18.94 2.09
N ILE A 116 12.53 -18.67 1.08
CA ILE A 116 12.03 -17.31 0.79
C ILE A 116 10.68 -16.98 1.46
N VAL A 117 9.99 -17.97 2.01
CA VAL A 117 8.69 -17.80 2.66
C VAL A 117 8.85 -17.96 4.18
N PRO A 118 8.24 -17.09 5.00
CA PRO A 118 8.14 -17.31 6.44
C PRO A 118 7.57 -18.70 6.77
N PRO A 119 8.16 -19.47 7.72
CA PRO A 119 7.76 -20.85 7.97
C PRO A 119 6.28 -21.04 8.34
N ASP A 120 5.71 -20.07 9.05
CA ASP A 120 4.29 -20.05 9.42
C ASP A 120 3.38 -19.93 8.20
N LEU A 121 3.70 -19.01 7.28
CA LEU A 121 2.97 -18.83 6.02
C LEU A 121 3.16 -20.00 5.07
N TRP A 122 4.36 -20.60 5.06
CA TRP A 122 4.62 -21.74 4.20
C TRP A 122 3.83 -22.97 4.63
N LEU A 123 3.76 -23.24 5.95
CA LEU A 123 2.93 -24.32 6.48
C LEU A 123 1.45 -24.12 6.17
N GLU A 124 0.95 -22.88 6.31
CA GLU A 124 -0.42 -22.54 5.94
C GLU A 124 -0.67 -22.76 4.45
N CYS A 125 0.27 -22.31 3.60
CA CYS A 125 0.20 -22.50 2.16
C CYS A 125 0.16 -23.98 1.79
N LYS A 126 1.06 -24.82 2.34
CA LYS A 126 1.10 -26.26 2.08
C LYS A 126 -0.27 -26.91 2.33
N ARG A 127 -0.95 -26.51 3.42
CA ARG A 127 -2.31 -26.99 3.73
C ARG A 127 -3.36 -26.43 2.76
N GLY A 128 -3.27 -25.16 2.41
CA GLY A 128 -4.25 -24.49 1.56
C GLY A 128 -4.24 -24.92 0.10
N VAL A 129 -3.10 -25.39 -0.42
CA VAL A 129 -2.96 -25.82 -1.82
C VAL A 129 -2.93 -27.34 -2.00
N ASP A 130 -3.12 -28.08 -0.91
CA ASP A 130 -2.91 -29.53 -0.82
C ASP A 130 -1.55 -29.94 -1.38
N TRP A 131 -0.49 -29.31 -0.88
CA TRP A 131 0.87 -29.51 -1.38
C TRP A 131 1.33 -30.96 -1.16
N PRO A 132 1.68 -31.70 -2.24
CA PRO A 132 2.14 -33.08 -2.14
C PRO A 132 3.33 -33.24 -1.18
N THR A 133 3.34 -34.33 -0.43
CA THR A 133 4.50 -34.73 0.37
C THR A 133 5.57 -35.42 -0.46
N GLN A 134 5.21 -35.93 -1.63
CA GLN A 134 6.09 -36.62 -2.58
C GLN A 134 6.01 -35.93 -3.94
N GLU A 135 7.09 -36.04 -4.71
CA GLU A 135 7.14 -35.49 -6.05
C GLU A 135 6.02 -36.09 -6.93
N PRO A 136 5.23 -35.24 -7.62
CA PRO A 136 4.27 -35.70 -8.62
C PRO A 136 4.95 -36.47 -9.75
N ALA A 137 4.21 -37.26 -10.53
CA ALA A 137 4.81 -38.10 -11.57
C ALA A 137 5.65 -37.27 -12.56
N ARG A 138 6.93 -37.63 -12.71
CA ARG A 138 7.83 -36.96 -13.66
C ARG A 138 7.45 -37.31 -15.09
N ASP A 139 7.50 -36.31 -15.96
CA ASP A 139 7.61 -36.56 -17.39
C ASP A 139 9.03 -37.08 -17.68
N LYS A 140 9.11 -38.38 -18.02
CA LYS A 140 10.38 -39.08 -18.22
C LYS A 140 11.10 -38.67 -19.51
N VAL A 141 10.45 -37.90 -20.38
CA VAL A 141 10.94 -37.63 -21.73
C VAL A 141 11.79 -36.35 -21.81
N THR A 142 11.44 -35.31 -21.06
CA THR A 142 11.99 -33.96 -21.29
C THR A 142 12.96 -33.46 -20.22
N GLY A 143 12.99 -34.10 -19.04
CA GLY A 143 13.77 -33.61 -17.89
C GLY A 143 13.35 -32.22 -17.40
N ALA A 144 12.27 -31.67 -17.96
CA ALA A 144 11.67 -30.41 -17.56
C ALA A 144 10.72 -30.64 -16.37
N PRO A 145 10.36 -29.58 -15.62
CA PRO A 145 9.32 -29.67 -14.61
C PRO A 145 8.04 -30.18 -15.30
N SER A 146 7.42 -31.23 -14.75
CA SER A 146 6.16 -31.71 -15.31
C SER A 146 5.11 -30.59 -15.23
N GLU A 147 4.15 -30.60 -16.15
CA GLU A 147 3.03 -29.66 -16.13
C GLU A 147 2.33 -29.64 -14.75
N GLU A 148 2.32 -30.79 -14.09
CA GLU A 148 1.80 -30.96 -12.73
C GLU A 148 2.60 -30.20 -11.67
N VAL A 149 3.94 -30.22 -11.73
CA VAL A 149 4.80 -29.42 -10.83
C VAL A 149 4.50 -27.93 -11.02
N MET A 150 4.38 -27.47 -12.27
CA MET A 150 4.06 -26.07 -12.57
C MET A 150 2.65 -25.70 -12.11
N LYS A 151 1.69 -26.62 -12.16
CA LYS A 151 0.34 -26.41 -11.62
C LYS A 151 0.37 -26.15 -10.11
N TYR A 152 1.17 -26.91 -9.36
CA TYR A 152 1.35 -26.66 -7.92
C TYR A 152 2.06 -25.34 -7.63
N TYR A 153 3.10 -25.01 -8.40
CA TYR A 153 3.73 -23.69 -8.33
C TYR A 153 2.70 -22.56 -8.51
N HIS A 154 1.85 -22.62 -9.53
CA HIS A 154 0.82 -21.60 -9.74
C HIS A 154 -0.18 -21.53 -8.57
N LYS A 155 -0.61 -22.68 -8.01
CA LYS A 155 -1.46 -22.70 -6.82
C LYS A 155 -0.81 -21.99 -5.63
N VAL A 156 0.48 -22.21 -5.39
CA VAL A 156 1.24 -21.53 -4.31
C VAL A 156 1.27 -20.03 -4.53
N ILE A 157 1.57 -19.58 -5.75
CA ILE A 157 1.60 -18.16 -6.09
C ILE A 157 0.21 -17.53 -5.88
N GLU A 158 -0.86 -18.18 -6.35
CA GLU A 158 -2.23 -17.70 -6.16
C GLU A 158 -2.63 -17.68 -4.68
N PHE A 159 -2.25 -18.69 -3.89
CA PHE A 159 -2.47 -18.70 -2.44
C PHE A 159 -1.84 -17.47 -1.79
N PHE A 160 -0.56 -17.19 -2.09
CA PHE A 160 0.11 -16.02 -1.50
C PHE A 160 -0.47 -14.71 -2.02
N LYS A 161 -0.83 -14.60 -3.30
CA LYS A 161 -1.56 -13.43 -3.80
C LYS A 161 -2.84 -13.24 -3.01
N GLN A 162 -3.64 -14.27 -2.79
CA GLN A 162 -4.87 -14.11 -2.02
C GLN A 162 -4.59 -13.79 -0.55
N LYS A 163 -3.61 -14.44 0.08
CA LYS A 163 -3.34 -14.31 1.52
C LYS A 163 -2.59 -13.01 1.89
N VAL A 164 -1.69 -12.57 1.03
CA VAL A 164 -0.81 -11.41 1.26
C VAL A 164 -1.27 -10.18 0.46
N SER A 165 -1.85 -10.38 -0.73
CA SER A 165 -2.53 -9.30 -1.49
C SER A 165 -3.98 -9.08 -1.05
N SER A 166 -4.57 -9.94 -0.21
CA SER A 166 -5.63 -9.47 0.71
C SER A 166 -5.00 -8.54 1.74
N LYS A 167 -4.53 -7.39 1.25
CA LYS A 167 -4.14 -6.20 1.97
C LYS A 167 -5.12 -6.05 3.13
N VAL A 168 -4.67 -6.41 4.33
CA VAL A 168 -5.40 -6.14 5.56
C VAL A 168 -5.75 -4.66 5.51
N THR A 169 -7.04 -4.37 5.37
CA THR A 169 -7.45 -3.00 5.09
C THR A 169 -7.17 -2.15 6.32
N HIS A 170 -6.15 -1.30 6.24
CA HIS A 170 -5.74 -0.48 7.35
C HIS A 170 -6.43 0.88 7.28
N TRP A 171 -7.77 0.87 7.36
CA TRP A 171 -8.61 2.08 7.32
C TRP A 171 -8.15 3.15 8.32
N GLN A 172 -7.68 2.74 9.50
CA GLN A 172 -7.14 3.66 10.50
C GLN A 172 -5.94 4.48 10.01
N LYS A 173 -5.09 3.94 9.12
CA LYS A 173 -3.95 4.68 8.56
C LYS A 173 -4.41 5.71 7.52
N ILE A 174 -5.45 5.37 6.75
CA ILE A 174 -6.12 6.29 5.83
C ILE A 174 -6.76 7.43 6.64
N ASP A 175 -7.53 7.10 7.69
CA ASP A 175 -8.25 8.05 8.54
C ASP A 175 -7.35 9.03 9.30
N ARG A 176 -6.11 8.63 9.58
CA ARG A 176 -5.11 9.49 10.23
C ARG A 176 -4.41 10.46 9.28
N THR A 177 -4.62 10.33 7.97
CA THR A 177 -3.98 11.19 6.98
C THR A 177 -4.75 12.49 6.89
N SER A 178 -4.19 13.57 7.43
CA SER A 178 -4.77 14.92 7.39
C SER A 178 -3.80 15.93 6.77
N GLN A 179 -4.32 17.04 6.28
CA GLN A 179 -3.56 18.18 5.79
C GLN A 179 -2.86 18.89 6.96
N GLU A 180 -1.56 19.14 6.79
CA GLU A 180 -0.78 19.93 7.75
C GLU A 180 -0.84 21.42 7.41
N ALA A 181 -0.62 22.29 8.41
CA ALA A 181 -0.85 23.73 8.30
C ALA A 181 -0.15 24.42 7.12
N LYS A 182 1.05 23.95 6.72
CA LYS A 182 1.88 24.52 5.65
C LYS A 182 1.91 23.68 4.37
N VAL A 183 1.13 22.60 4.31
CA VAL A 183 1.11 21.69 3.15
C VAL A 183 0.01 22.12 2.19
N SER A 184 0.36 22.26 0.90
CA SER A 184 -0.61 22.59 -0.13
C SER A 184 -1.65 21.48 -0.28
N ILE A 185 -2.86 21.86 -0.73
CA ILE A 185 -3.96 20.92 -0.91
C ILE A 185 -3.58 19.78 -1.85
N HIS A 186 -2.90 20.11 -2.96
CA HIS A 186 -2.47 19.13 -3.94
C HIS A 186 -1.43 18.15 -3.37
N ALA A 187 -0.44 18.65 -2.60
CA ALA A 187 0.54 17.79 -1.95
C ALA A 187 -0.09 16.86 -0.89
N TYR A 188 -1.10 17.36 -0.17
CA TYR A 188 -1.88 16.53 0.76
C TYR A 188 -2.67 15.44 0.01
N TYR A 189 -3.33 15.77 -1.10
CA TYR A 189 -4.07 14.79 -1.91
C TYR A 189 -3.15 13.68 -2.44
N GLU A 190 -1.99 14.04 -3.01
CA GLU A 190 -1.00 13.07 -3.50
C GLU A 190 -0.54 12.11 -2.40
N ARG A 191 -0.34 12.62 -1.19
CA ARG A 191 -0.01 11.80 -0.02
C ARG A 191 -1.17 10.87 0.35
N LEU A 192 -2.39 11.40 0.42
CA LEU A 192 -3.58 10.59 0.72
C LEU A 192 -3.78 9.49 -0.33
N LEU A 193 -3.63 9.80 -1.62
CA LEU A 193 -3.76 8.84 -2.71
C LEU A 193 -2.74 7.69 -2.58
N LYS A 194 -1.49 7.99 -2.22
CA LYS A 194 -0.46 6.98 -1.96
C LYS A 194 -0.82 6.09 -0.77
N VAL A 195 -1.25 6.69 0.34
CA VAL A 195 -1.70 5.95 1.53
C VAL A 195 -2.92 5.08 1.20
N PHE A 196 -3.88 5.62 0.46
CA PHE A 196 -5.08 4.92 0.03
C PHE A 196 -4.73 3.72 -0.83
N LYS A 197 -3.99 3.89 -1.93
CA LYS A 197 -3.54 2.78 -2.80
C LYS A 197 -2.80 1.67 -2.03
N HIS A 198 -2.03 2.05 -1.01
CA HIS A 198 -1.25 1.09 -0.25
C HIS A 198 -2.10 0.33 0.79
N TYR A 199 -3.07 0.98 1.43
CA TYR A 199 -3.81 0.44 2.57
C TYR A 199 -5.30 0.12 2.32
N SER A 200 -5.88 0.50 1.18
CA SER A 200 -7.31 0.37 0.87
C SER A 200 -7.76 -1.06 0.57
N GLY A 201 -6.82 -1.98 0.30
CA GLY A 201 -7.21 -3.30 -0.19
C GLY A 201 -7.36 -3.41 -1.70
N THR A 202 -7.34 -2.29 -2.43
CA THR A 202 -7.74 -2.25 -3.84
C THR A 202 -6.52 -2.13 -4.76
N GLU A 203 -6.50 -2.91 -5.85
CA GLU A 203 -5.50 -2.83 -6.92
C GLU A 203 -5.92 -1.83 -8.00
N ASN A 204 -7.20 -1.82 -8.35
CA ASN A 204 -7.83 -0.83 -9.23
C ASN A 204 -8.78 0.03 -8.41
N ILE A 205 -8.63 1.35 -8.46
CA ILE A 205 -9.54 2.27 -7.76
C ILE A 205 -10.82 2.35 -8.59
N GLU A 206 -11.86 1.63 -8.16
CA GLU A 206 -13.16 1.71 -8.80
C GLU A 206 -13.90 2.98 -8.41
N ARG A 207 -15.03 3.27 -9.06
CA ARG A 207 -15.84 4.48 -8.77
C ARG A 207 -16.24 4.58 -7.29
N LYS A 208 -16.56 3.45 -6.65
CA LYS A 208 -16.92 3.42 -5.22
C LYS A 208 -15.73 3.78 -4.32
N ASP A 209 -14.53 3.35 -4.68
CA ASP A 209 -13.30 3.69 -3.96
C ASP A 209 -12.92 5.16 -4.15
N MET A 210 -13.15 5.70 -5.36
CA MET A 210 -12.97 7.13 -5.64
C MET A 210 -13.88 7.99 -4.77
N ASN A 211 -15.15 7.62 -4.60
CA ASN A 211 -16.06 8.35 -3.72
C ASN A 211 -15.57 8.34 -2.27
N HIS A 212 -15.05 7.20 -1.81
CA HIS A 212 -14.47 7.10 -0.46
C HIS A 212 -13.20 7.98 -0.34
N LEU A 213 -12.34 7.98 -1.35
CA LEU A 213 -11.15 8.84 -1.40
C LEU A 213 -11.52 10.33 -1.37
N VAL A 214 -12.55 10.75 -2.12
CA VAL A 214 -13.08 12.13 -2.13
C VAL A 214 -13.59 12.51 -0.74
N PHE A 215 -14.37 11.61 -0.12
CA PHE A 215 -14.86 11.81 1.23
C PHE A 215 -13.72 12.02 2.24
N ARG A 216 -12.72 11.13 2.22
CA ARG A 216 -11.54 11.22 3.11
C ARG A 216 -10.67 12.42 2.82
N PHE A 217 -10.55 12.81 1.56
CA PHE A 217 -9.87 14.03 1.18
C PHE A 217 -10.48 15.23 1.90
N VAL A 218 -11.79 15.44 1.78
CA VAL A 218 -12.48 16.58 2.42
C VAL A 218 -12.46 16.52 3.94
N GLU A 219 -12.63 15.34 4.55
CA GLU A 219 -12.56 15.18 6.02
C GLU A 219 -11.17 15.48 6.59
N GLY A 220 -10.11 15.12 5.85
CA GLY A 220 -8.74 15.32 6.29
C GLY A 220 -8.16 16.69 5.93
N LEU A 221 -8.86 17.55 5.17
CA LEU A 221 -8.44 18.94 4.97
C LEU A 221 -8.35 19.71 6.29
N ARG A 222 -7.66 20.86 6.27
CA ARG A 222 -7.67 21.77 7.42
C ARG A 222 -9.11 22.08 7.82
N PRO A 223 -9.45 22.10 9.13
CA PRO A 223 -10.83 22.27 9.60
C PRO A 223 -11.54 23.47 8.99
N GLU A 224 -10.84 24.59 8.81
CA GLU A 224 -11.39 25.82 8.25
C GLU A 224 -11.82 25.65 6.78
N ILE A 225 -11.00 24.94 5.99
CA ILE A 225 -11.29 24.64 4.59
C ILE A 225 -12.45 23.65 4.51
N SER A 226 -12.37 22.54 5.25
CA SER A 226 -13.38 21.49 5.27
C SER A 226 -14.76 22.03 5.66
N GLN A 227 -14.82 22.85 6.71
CA GLN A 227 -16.06 23.51 7.14
C GLN A 227 -16.62 24.45 6.09
N MET A 228 -15.78 25.23 5.41
CA MET A 228 -16.26 26.13 4.38
C MET A 228 -16.79 25.38 3.16
N ILE A 229 -16.12 24.31 2.75
CA ILE A 229 -16.59 23.40 1.69
C ILE A 229 -17.98 22.86 2.05
N VAL A 230 -18.12 22.24 3.23
CA VAL A 230 -19.39 21.66 3.68
C VAL A 230 -20.49 22.71 3.81
N SER A 231 -20.16 23.89 4.35
CA SER A 231 -21.12 25.00 4.51
C SER A 231 -21.63 25.50 3.16
N GLN A 232 -20.73 25.70 2.18
CA GLN A 232 -21.11 26.15 0.86
C GLN A 232 -21.89 25.08 0.09
N MET A 233 -21.53 23.80 0.25
CA MET A 233 -22.28 22.69 -0.35
C MET A 233 -23.71 22.59 0.19
N ILE A 234 -23.90 22.79 1.50
CA ILE A 234 -25.24 22.86 2.10
C ILE A 234 -26.02 24.05 1.54
N LYS A 235 -25.41 25.24 1.48
CA LYS A 235 -26.05 26.47 0.97
C LYS A 235 -26.47 26.36 -0.49
N ASN A 236 -25.66 25.69 -1.31
CA ASN A 236 -25.89 25.55 -2.74
C ASN A 236 -26.73 24.31 -3.11
N HIS A 237 -27.30 23.60 -2.12
CA HIS A 237 -28.06 22.36 -2.33
C HIS A 237 -27.31 21.30 -3.16
N LEU A 238 -25.98 21.24 -3.03
CA LEU A 238 -25.16 20.26 -3.74
C LEU A 238 -25.27 18.90 -3.05
N ILE A 239 -26.34 18.18 -3.39
CA ILE A 239 -26.56 16.78 -3.03
C ILE A 239 -25.48 15.93 -3.75
N CYS A 240 -24.90 14.96 -3.05
CA CYS A 240 -23.89 14.02 -3.59
C CYS A 240 -22.52 14.62 -3.97
N TRP A 241 -22.00 15.63 -3.24
CA TRP A 241 -20.64 16.13 -3.48
C TRP A 241 -19.54 15.05 -3.39
N GLN A 242 -19.79 13.97 -2.66
CA GLN A 242 -18.91 12.80 -2.53
C GLN A 242 -18.76 12.02 -3.84
N GLU A 243 -19.71 12.18 -4.76
CA GLU A 243 -19.71 11.53 -6.08
C GLU A 243 -19.09 12.42 -7.17
N LYS A 244 -18.67 13.64 -6.81
CA LYS A 244 -18.05 14.58 -7.74
C LYS A 244 -16.67 14.10 -8.13
N PRO A 245 -16.23 14.37 -9.38
CA PRO A 245 -14.86 14.10 -9.79
C PRO A 245 -13.87 14.78 -8.84
N ILE A 246 -12.80 14.07 -8.49
CA ILE A 246 -11.81 14.58 -7.54
C ILE A 246 -11.19 15.91 -7.98
N ASP A 247 -11.04 16.13 -9.29
CA ASP A 247 -10.52 17.37 -9.86
C ASP A 247 -11.42 18.57 -9.56
N GLU A 248 -12.74 18.40 -9.62
CA GLU A 248 -13.73 19.43 -9.24
C GLU A 248 -13.60 19.76 -7.76
N VAL A 249 -13.48 18.73 -6.91
CA VAL A 249 -13.34 18.89 -5.46
C VAL A 249 -12.00 19.55 -5.09
N LEU A 250 -10.91 19.23 -5.80
CA LEU A 250 -9.60 19.85 -5.62
C LEU A 250 -9.61 21.34 -5.97
N GLN A 251 -10.22 21.71 -7.10
CA GLN A 251 -10.38 23.10 -7.51
C GLN A 251 -11.21 23.88 -6.47
N TYR A 252 -12.29 23.27 -5.99
CA TYR A 252 -13.15 23.88 -4.99
C TYR A 252 -12.45 24.07 -3.64
N ALA A 253 -11.67 23.08 -3.21
CA ALA A 253 -10.87 23.17 -2.00
C ALA A 253 -9.81 24.28 -2.11
N LYS A 254 -9.20 24.44 -3.29
CA LYS A 254 -8.25 25.54 -3.55
C LYS A 254 -8.93 26.90 -3.45
N TYR A 255 -10.05 27.10 -4.13
CA TYR A 255 -10.86 28.32 -4.01
C TYR A 255 -11.18 28.63 -2.54
N CYS A 256 -11.56 27.60 -1.77
CA CYS A 256 -11.85 27.76 -0.36
C CYS A 256 -10.64 28.20 0.48
N SER A 257 -9.46 27.66 0.20
CA SER A 257 -8.23 28.07 0.87
C SER A 257 -7.86 29.51 0.55
N ASP A 258 -7.95 29.90 -0.72
CA ASP A 258 -7.61 31.25 -1.18
C ASP A 258 -8.54 32.30 -0.54
N GLU A 259 -9.85 32.01 -0.47
CA GLU A 259 -10.84 32.83 0.24
C GLU A 259 -10.52 33.02 1.72
N ILE A 260 -10.11 31.94 2.41
CA ILE A 260 -9.75 31.99 3.84
C ILE A 260 -8.50 32.84 4.04
N GLU A 261 -7.47 32.65 3.21
CA GLU A 261 -6.23 33.41 3.28
C GLU A 261 -6.46 34.90 3.00
N LEU A 262 -7.33 35.23 2.03
CA LEU A 262 -7.73 36.60 1.76
C LEU A 262 -8.46 37.24 2.95
N LYS A 263 -9.40 36.52 3.57
CA LYS A 263 -10.12 37.00 4.77
C LYS A 263 -9.17 37.24 5.94
N GLN A 264 -8.21 36.33 6.15
CA GLN A 264 -7.19 36.48 7.19
C GLN A 264 -6.26 37.67 6.93
N ARG A 265 -5.89 37.92 5.67
CA ARG A 265 -5.07 39.08 5.29
C ARG A 265 -5.79 40.39 5.59
N LYS A 266 -7.04 40.53 5.11
CA LYS A 266 -7.86 41.72 5.36
C LYS A 266 -8.09 41.99 6.84
N LEU A 267 -8.28 40.94 7.64
CA LEU A 267 -8.44 41.07 9.09
C LEU A 267 -7.17 41.62 9.75
N LYS A 268 -5.99 41.15 9.32
CA LYS A 268 -4.69 41.65 9.82
C LYS A 268 -4.46 43.11 9.44
N GLU A 269 -4.78 43.48 8.21
CA GLU A 269 -4.68 44.87 7.73
C GLU A 269 -5.59 45.81 8.53
N LYS A 270 -6.83 45.38 8.84
CA LYS A 270 -7.76 46.17 9.64
C LYS A 270 -7.30 46.37 11.09
N VAL A 271 -6.75 45.32 11.73
CA VAL A 271 -6.25 45.41 13.11
C VAL A 271 -5.04 46.35 13.23
N ILE A 272 -4.23 46.46 12.17
CA ILE A 272 -3.10 47.39 12.13
C ILE A 272 -3.59 48.83 11.91
N GLY A 273 -4.55 49.05 11.02
CA GLY A 273 -5.09 50.39 10.73
C GLY A 273 -5.96 50.98 11.85
N ASP A 274 -6.49 50.16 12.77
CA ASP A 274 -7.24 50.61 13.95
C ASP A 274 -6.31 50.85 15.19
N ALA A 275 -5.00 50.61 15.05
CA ALA A 275 -3.99 50.77 16.11
C ALA A 275 -3.12 52.04 15.98
N ASP A 276 -3.34 52.83 14.92
CA ASP A 276 -2.79 54.17 14.67
C ASP A 276 -3.84 55.25 14.97
#